data_AF-A0A3D1PGP7-F1
#
_entry.id   AF-A0A3D1PGP7-F1
#
_cell.length_a   1.000
_cell.length_b   1.000
_cell.length_c   1.000
_cell.angle_alpha   90.00
_cell.angle_beta   90.00
_cell.angle_gamma   90.00
#
_symmetry.space_group_name_H-M   'P 1'
#
loop_
_entity.id
_entity.type
_entity.pdbx_description
1 polymer ?
#
loop_
_entity_poly.entity_id
_entity_poly.type
_entity_poly.pdbx_seq_one_letter_code
_entity_poly.pdbx_strand_id
1 'polypeptide(L)' 'MAHPASDIGQSEDSQMWNDLKCAIASSSGFQRWRLEQISHTQIQNLSLDQQVSYYLRETLETLAY' A
#
# COMPACT_ATOMS: atom_id res chain seq x y z
N MET A 1 -33.56 1.02 21.67
CA MET A 1 -33.15 1.92 20.57
C MET A 1 -31.67 1.68 20.35
N ALA A 2 -31.27 1.15 19.20
CA ALA A 2 -29.90 0.75 18.91
C ALA A 2 -29.11 1.93 18.33
N HIS A 3 -27.88 2.14 18.82
CA HIS A 3 -26.94 3.15 18.32
C HIS A 3 -25.92 2.47 17.38
N PRO A 4 -25.91 2.76 16.06
CA PRO A 4 -24.81 2.40 15.19
C PRO A 4 -23.96 3.65 14.91
N ALA A 5 -23.12 4.08 15.86
CA ALA A 5 -22.28 5.27 15.67
C ALA A 5 -20.77 5.00 15.84
N SER A 6 -20.36 3.77 16.18
CA SER A 6 -18.94 3.45 16.44
C SER A 6 -18.22 2.74 15.29
N ASP A 7 -18.88 2.47 14.16
CA ASP A 7 -18.29 1.73 13.03
C ASP A 7 -17.69 2.65 11.94
N ILE A 8 -18.11 3.92 11.91
CA ILE A 8 -17.77 4.85 10.83
C ILE A 8 -16.27 5.21 10.83
N GLY A 9 -15.67 5.40 12.01
CA GLY A 9 -14.25 5.78 12.11
C GLY A 9 -13.28 4.71 11.59
N GLN A 10 -13.57 3.42 11.77
CA GLN A 10 -12.72 2.35 11.22
C GLN A 10 -12.85 2.24 9.69
N SER A 11 -14.03 2.57 9.17
CA SER A 11 -14.30 2.56 7.73
C SER A 11 -13.61 3.73 7.01
N GLU A 12 -13.56 4.92 7.63
CA GLU A 12 -12.87 6.09 7.07
C GLU A 12 -11.35 5.89 7.01
N ASP A 13 -10.72 5.40 8.07
CA ASP A 13 -9.28 5.08 8.07
C ASP A 13 -8.94 3.99 7.03
N SER A 14 -9.81 2.98 6.90
CA SER A 14 -9.66 1.92 5.90
C SER A 14 -9.82 2.45 4.47
N GLN A 15 -10.75 3.37 4.25
CA GLN A 15 -10.94 4.02 2.96
C GLN A 15 -9.75 4.92 2.61
N MET A 16 -9.27 5.73 3.56
CA MET A 16 -8.07 6.54 3.39
C MET A 16 -6.84 5.69 3.06
N TRP A 17 -6.67 4.54 3.73
CA TRP A 17 -5.60 3.59 3.42
C TRP A 17 -5.75 3.01 2.00
N ASN A 18 -6.96 2.67 1.58
CA ASN A 18 -7.21 2.17 0.23
C ASN A 18 -6.91 3.22 -0.85
N ASP A 19 -7.31 4.48 -0.62
CA ASP A 19 -7.03 5.58 -1.55
C ASP A 19 -5.52 5.85 -1.66
N LEU A 20 -4.81 5.84 -0.53
CA LEU A 20 -3.35 5.96 -0.51
C LEU A 20 -2.68 4.82 -1.27
N LYS A 21 -3.10 3.57 -1.05
CA LYS A 21 -2.57 2.41 -1.79
C LYS A 21 -2.78 2.55 -3.29
N CYS A 22 -3.97 2.99 -3.71
CA CYS A 22 -4.27 3.22 -5.12
C CYS A 22 -3.41 4.35 -5.72
N ALA A 23 -3.20 5.43 -4.98
CA ALA A 23 -2.32 6.53 -5.39
C ALA A 23 -0.86 6.08 -5.53
N ILE A 24 -0.36 5.28 -4.59
CA ILE A 24 0.99 4.69 -4.69
C ILE A 24 1.06 3.71 -5.86
N ALA A 25 0.07 2.83 -6.00
CA ALA A 25 0.03 1.83 -7.06
C ALA A 25 -0.01 2.42 -8.48
N SER A 26 -0.64 3.59 -8.61
CA SER A 26 -0.70 4.36 -9.85
C SER A 26 0.51 5.27 -10.07
N SER A 27 1.34 5.47 -9.04
CA SER A 27 2.55 6.28 -9.14
C SER A 27 3.59 5.62 -10.05
N SER A 28 4.30 6.44 -10.81
CA SER A 28 5.37 5.98 -11.70
C SER A 28 6.56 5.38 -10.94
N GLY A 29 6.81 5.81 -9.69
CA GLY A 29 7.84 5.24 -8.83
C GLY A 29 7.56 3.78 -8.46
N PHE A 30 6.36 3.50 -7.97
CA PHE A 30 5.93 2.15 -7.63
C PHE A 30 5.86 1.22 -8.85
N GLN A 31 5.37 1.72 -9.99
CA GLN A 31 5.30 0.92 -11.22
C GLN A 31 6.69 0.49 -11.69
N ARG A 32 7.69 1.38 -11.65
CA ARG A 32 9.07 1.06 -12.01
C ARG A 32 9.69 0.08 -11.03
N TRP A 33 9.55 0.32 -9.73
CA TRP A 33 9.98 -0.61 -8.70
C TRP A 33 9.37 -2.01 -8.90
N ARG A 34 8.07 -2.10 -9.17
CA ARG A 34 7.40 -3.39 -9.43
C ARG A 34 7.94 -4.09 -10.68
N LEU A 35 8.34 -3.36 -11.72
CA LEU A 35 8.98 -3.93 -12.91
C LEU A 35 10.39 -4.45 -12.59
N GLU A 36 11.15 -3.75 -11.75
CA GLU A 36 12.46 -4.21 -11.27
C GLU A 36 12.33 -5.49 -10.43
N GLN A 37 11.23 -5.63 -9.68
CA GLN A 37 10.88 -6.83 -8.92
C GLN A 37 10.29 -7.98 -9.78
N ILE A 38 10.26 -7.89 -11.12
CA ILE A 38 9.80 -9.01 -11.99
C ILE A 38 10.61 -10.28 -11.77
N SER A 39 11.91 -10.15 -11.50
CA SER A 39 12.80 -11.27 -11.19
C SER A 39 12.48 -11.91 -9.83
N HIS A 40 11.82 -11.18 -8.93
CA HIS A 40 11.38 -11.63 -7.62
C HIS A 40 9.92 -12.10 -7.69
N THR A 41 9.73 -13.31 -8.22
CA THR A 41 8.39 -13.95 -8.34
C THR A 41 7.61 -13.97 -7.04
N GLN A 42 8.29 -13.97 -5.89
CA GLN A 42 7.65 -13.85 -4.58
C GLN A 42 6.88 -12.54 -4.43
N ILE A 43 7.44 -11.39 -4.82
CA ILE A 43 6.79 -10.07 -4.69
C ILE A 43 5.63 -9.91 -5.67
N GLN A 44 5.75 -10.44 -6.88
CA GLN A 44 4.67 -10.40 -7.88
C GLN A 44 3.43 -11.20 -7.44
N ASN A 45 3.61 -12.26 -6.63
CA ASN A 45 2.52 -13.07 -6.08
C ASN A 45 1.89 -12.46 -4.81
N LEU A 46 2.47 -11.40 -4.25
CA LEU A 46 1.91 -10.73 -3.07
C LEU A 46 0.70 -9.87 -3.46
N SER A 47 -0.16 -9.62 -2.48
CA SER A 47 -1.26 -8.67 -2.65
C SER A 47 -0.75 -7.24 -2.85
N LEU A 48 -1.56 -6.36 -3.42
CA LEU A 48 -1.20 -4.95 -3.61
C LEU A 48 -0.78 -4.29 -2.29
N ASP A 49 -1.46 -4.64 -1.20
CA ASP A 49 -1.19 -4.13 0.15
C ASP A 49 0.24 -4.50 0.62
N GLN A 50 0.64 -5.75 0.40
CA GLN A 50 1.97 -6.24 0.72
C GLN A 50 3.03 -5.62 -0.21
N GLN A 51 2.77 -5.49 -1.50
CA GLN A 51 3.69 -4.85 -2.44
C GLN A 51 3.92 -3.37 -2.08
N VAL A 52 2.85 -2.63 -1.75
CA VAL A 52 2.92 -1.23 -1.30
C VAL A 52 3.70 -1.12 0.01
N SER A 53 3.48 -2.03 0.95
CA SER A 53 4.22 -2.07 2.22
C SER A 53 5.72 -2.30 2.02
N TYR A 54 6.10 -3.22 1.12
CA TYR A 54 7.50 -3.44 0.75
C TYR A 54 8.13 -2.21 0.10
N TYR A 55 7.44 -1.62 -0.87
CA TYR A 55 7.91 -0.41 -1.54
C TYR A 55 8.13 0.75 -0.56
N LEU A 56 7.18 0.99 0.35
CA LEU A 56 7.30 2.01 1.38
C LEU A 56 8.48 1.73 2.30
N ARG A 57 8.65 0.48 2.73
CA ARG A 57 9.77 0.08 3.58
C ARG A 57 11.12 0.31 2.89
N GLU A 58 11.31 -0.15 1.66
CA GLU A 58 12.55 0.10 0.91
C GLU A 58 12.81 1.58 0.67
N THR A 59 11.76 2.35 0.36
CA THR A 59 11.87 3.81 0.17
C THR A 59 12.29 4.50 1.46
N LEU A 60 11.74 4.09 2.60
CA LEU A 60 12.11 4.60 3.91
C LEU A 60 13.53 4.21 4.31
N GLU A 61 13.95 2.97 4.03
CA GLU A 61 15.33 2.51 4.28
C GLU A 61 16.35 3.29 3.43
N THR A 62 15.99 3.64 2.20
CA THR A 62 16.84 4.44 1.29
C THR A 62 16.96 5.90 1.76
N LEU A 63 15.92 6.46 2.38
CA LEU A 63 15.92 7.84 2.90
C LEU A 63 16.55 7.97 4.30
N ALA A 64 16.75 6.85 5.02
CA ALA A 64 17.32 6.82 6.36
C ALA A 64 18.87 6.76 6.38
N TYR A 65 19.51 6.84 5.21
CA TYR A 65 20.96 6.89 5.01
C TYR A 65 21.43 8.32 4.72
#